data_AF-K3XAN4-F1
#
_entry.id   AF-K3XAN4-F1
#
_cell.length_a   1.000
_cell.length_b   1.000
_cell.length_c   1.000
_cell.angle_alpha   90.00
_cell.angle_beta   90.00
_cell.angle_gamma   90.00
#
_symmetry.space_group_name_H-M   'P 1'
#
loop_
_entity.id
_entity.type
_entity.pdbx_description
1 polymer ?
#
loop_
_entity_poly.entity_id
_entity_poly.type
_entity_poly.pdbx_seq_one_letter_code
_entity_poly.pdbx_strand_id
1 'polypeptide(L)'
;MRRPSALFTAVVVAVAALVPIDARYVSVCRDASYDIPVERGAICLGAGAKPAGTACPKKGDVSNKDCRSGLPSYDQSEVCVAKEDAGQAVL
;
A
#
# COMPACT_ATOMS: atom_id res chain seq x y z
N MET A 1 -15.61 31.13 -53.00
CA MET A 1 -15.22 32.18 -52.04
C MET A 1 -15.32 31.62 -50.62
N ARG A 2 -14.28 31.84 -49.80
CA ARG A 2 -14.18 31.77 -48.31
C ARG A 2 -14.40 30.43 -47.56
N ARG A 3 -13.27 29.76 -47.27
CA ARG A 3 -13.00 28.97 -46.02
C ARG A 3 -13.24 29.86 -44.79
N PRO A 4 -13.65 29.37 -43.60
CA PRO A 4 -12.81 28.56 -42.69
C PRO A 4 -13.68 27.57 -41.84
N SER A 5 -13.25 26.74 -40.90
CA SER A 5 -12.13 26.71 -39.98
C SER A 5 -11.89 25.25 -39.59
N ALA A 6 -10.64 24.80 -39.65
CA ALA A 6 -10.24 23.51 -39.08
C ALA A 6 -10.49 23.55 -37.57
N LEU A 7 -11.44 22.76 -37.09
CA LEU A 7 -11.61 22.43 -35.68
C LEU A 7 -10.41 21.57 -35.25
N PHE A 8 -9.33 22.23 -34.83
CA PHE A 8 -8.24 21.57 -34.11
C PHE A 8 -8.74 21.25 -32.70
N THR A 9 -9.26 20.04 -32.51
CA THR A 9 -9.54 19.47 -31.20
C THR A 9 -8.22 19.31 -30.43
N ALA A 10 -7.99 20.17 -29.44
CA ALA A 10 -6.88 20.05 -28.52
C ALA A 10 -7.09 18.81 -27.64
N VAL A 11 -6.33 17.74 -27.91
CA VAL A 11 -6.30 16.54 -27.05
C VAL A 11 -5.44 16.87 -25.83
N VAL A 12 -6.07 17.07 -24.68
CA VAL A 12 -5.35 17.28 -23.40
C VAL A 12 -5.04 15.91 -22.81
N VAL A 13 -3.81 15.43 -22.96
CA VAL A 13 -3.34 14.20 -22.32
C VAL A 13 -2.91 14.54 -20.89
N ALA A 14 -3.77 14.23 -19.91
CA ALA A 14 -3.41 14.35 -18.50
C ALA A 14 -2.52 13.15 -18.10
N VAL A 15 -1.22 13.40 -17.94
CA VAL A 15 -0.28 12.40 -17.44
C VAL A 15 -0.35 12.42 -15.91
N ALA A 16 -0.94 11.38 -15.31
CA ALA A 16 -0.92 11.20 -13.86
C ALA A 16 0.52 10.83 -13.43
N ALA A 17 1.17 11.73 -12.69
CA ALA A 17 2.48 11.45 -12.11
C ALA A 17 2.36 10.34 -11.06
N LEU A 18 3.09 9.24 -11.26
CA LEU A 18 3.26 8.20 -10.24
C LEU A 18 4.25 8.71 -9.19
N VAL A 19 3.75 9.42 -8.18
CA VAL A 19 4.56 9.81 -7.03
C VAL A 19 4.88 8.53 -6.25
N PRO A 20 6.16 8.17 -6.04
CA PRO A 20 6.50 7.04 -5.21
C PRO A 20 6.04 7.35 -3.79
N ILE A 21 5.07 6.59 -3.29
CA ILE A 21 4.61 6.70 -1.91
C ILE A 21 5.76 6.15 -1.05
N ASP A 22 6.37 7.00 -0.22
CA ASP A 22 7.35 6.53 0.76
C ASP A 22 6.60 5.56 1.69
N ALA A 23 6.96 4.29 1.61
CA ALA A 23 6.33 3.21 2.33
C ALA A 23 7.37 2.52 3.20
N ARG A 24 6.93 2.07 4.37
CA ARG A 24 7.75 1.33 5.31
C ARG A 24 7.22 -0.08 5.46
N TYR A 25 8.14 -1.02 5.65
CA TYR A 25 7.80 -2.44 5.69
C TYR A 25 7.52 -2.90 7.11
N VAL A 26 6.41 -3.59 7.31
CA VAL A 26 6.08 -4.26 8.57
C VAL A 26 5.86 -5.74 8.32
N SER A 27 6.71 -6.57 8.93
CA SER A 27 6.54 -8.02 8.93
C SER A 27 5.44 -8.42 9.91
N VAL A 28 4.50 -9.25 9.43
CA VAL A 28 3.49 -9.88 10.28
C VAL A 28 3.91 -11.32 10.55
N CYS A 29 3.87 -11.74 11.81
CA CYS A 29 4.29 -13.08 12.23
C CYS A 29 3.54 -14.18 11.45
N ARG A 30 4.30 -15.11 10.86
CA ARG A 30 3.81 -16.22 10.03
C ARG A 30 3.01 -15.76 8.80
N ASP A 31 3.25 -14.53 8.36
CA ASP A 31 2.61 -13.96 7.18
C ASP A 31 3.64 -13.17 6.35
N ALA A 32 3.19 -12.25 5.50
CA ALA A 32 4.06 -11.45 4.64
C ALA A 32 4.52 -10.13 5.30
N SER A 33 5.36 -9.39 4.58
CA SER A 33 5.79 -8.04 4.94
C SER A 33 5.03 -6.99 4.11
N TYR A 34 4.31 -6.10 4.79
CA TYR A 34 3.34 -5.16 4.19
C TYR A 34 3.88 -3.75 4.05
N ASP A 35 3.45 -3.06 2.99
CA ASP A 35 3.74 -1.66 2.73
C ASP A 35 2.82 -0.74 3.54
N ILE A 36 3.41 0.03 4.45
CA ILE A 36 2.71 1.01 5.27
C ILE A 36 3.06 2.42 4.78
N PRO A 37 2.08 3.22 4.30
CA PRO A 37 2.33 4.59 3.88
C PRO A 37 2.87 5.43 5.04
N VAL A 38 3.91 6.24 4.82
CA VAL A 38 4.45 7.13 5.87
C VAL A 38 3.40 8.10 6.43
N GLU A 39 2.40 8.46 5.63
CA GLU A 39 1.30 9.34 6.06
C GLU A 39 0.43 8.72 7.16
N ARG A 40 0.47 7.39 7.32
CA ARG A 40 -0.21 6.68 8.40
C ARG A 40 0.47 6.91 9.76
N GLY A 41 1.67 7.48 9.76
CA GLY A 41 2.45 7.80 10.95
C GLY A 41 3.56 6.79 11.24
N ALA A 42 4.09 6.85 12.46
CA ALA A 42 5.16 5.97 12.90
C ALA A 42 4.70 4.50 12.87
N ILE A 43 5.53 3.65 12.27
CA ILE A 43 5.34 2.19 12.20
C ILE A 43 5.10 1.64 13.59
N CYS A 44 4.15 0.72 13.71
CA CYS A 44 3.97 0.03 14.98
C CYS A 44 5.15 -0.89 15.29
N LEU A 45 5.86 -0.59 16.38
CA LEU A 45 6.99 -1.35 16.89
C LEU A 45 6.87 -1.45 18.41
N GLY A 46 6.89 -2.67 18.95
CA GLY A 46 6.91 -2.94 20.38
C GLY A 46 5.54 -2.98 21.08
N ALA A 47 5.46 -3.83 22.11
CA ALA A 47 4.32 -3.97 23.03
C ALA A 47 4.29 -2.91 24.13
N GLY A 48 3.11 -2.79 24.75
CA GLY A 48 2.93 -2.14 26.05
C GLY A 48 2.23 -0.79 25.95
N ALA A 49 2.19 -0.07 27.07
CA ALA A 49 1.44 1.19 27.18
C ALA A 49 1.99 2.35 26.32
N LYS A 50 3.19 2.18 25.74
CA LYS A 50 3.85 3.16 24.86
C LYS A 50 4.53 2.43 23.69
N PRO A 51 3.77 1.97 22.69
CA PRO A 51 4.38 1.47 21.46
C PRO A 51 5.13 2.61 20.76
N ALA A 52 6.19 2.30 20.00
CA ALA A 52 6.96 3.29 19.25
C ALA A 52 6.22 3.84 18.00
N GLY A 53 5.01 3.34 17.75
CA GLY A 53 4.10 3.83 16.72
C GLY A 53 2.80 3.02 16.68
N THR A 54 1.85 3.46 15.86
CA THR A 54 0.50 2.85 15.75
C THR A 54 0.15 2.46 14.32
N ALA A 55 1.02 2.75 13.35
CA ALA A 55 0.79 2.41 11.95
C ALA A 55 1.15 0.94 11.70
N CYS A 56 0.23 0.04 12.05
CA CYS A 56 0.29 -1.37 11.67
C CYS A 56 -0.34 -1.62 10.29
N PRO A 57 -0.04 -2.78 9.66
CA PRO A 57 -0.80 -3.28 8.53
C PRO A 57 -2.29 -3.31 8.83
N LYS A 58 -3.08 -2.76 7.91
CA LYS A 58 -4.53 -2.76 7.95
C LYS A 58 -5.05 -3.69 6.88
N LYS A 59 -6.29 -4.13 7.05
CA LYS A 59 -6.98 -4.92 6.03
C LYS A 59 -6.90 -4.23 4.67
N GLY A 60 -6.48 -4.97 3.66
CA GLY A 60 -6.32 -4.46 2.30
C GLY A 60 -4.92 -3.95 1.96
N ASP A 61 -4.02 -3.81 2.94
CA ASP A 61 -2.61 -3.52 2.62
C ASP A 61 -2.00 -4.67 1.84
N VAL A 62 -1.20 -4.32 0.85
CA VAL A 62 -0.54 -5.27 -0.05
C VAL A 62 0.88 -5.53 0.45
N SER A 63 1.30 -6.79 0.38
CA SER A 63 2.66 -7.17 0.72
C SER A 63 3.66 -6.75 -0.36
N ASN A 64 4.86 -6.37 0.09
CA ASN A 64 5.99 -6.10 -0.79
C ASN A 64 6.97 -7.29 -0.83
N LYS A 65 7.06 -8.01 0.28
CA LYS A 65 8.07 -9.06 0.50
C LYS A 65 7.48 -10.26 1.23
N ASP A 66 8.20 -11.37 1.10
CA ASP A 66 7.94 -12.65 1.79
C ASP A 66 6.61 -13.31 1.43
N CYS A 67 5.89 -12.78 0.43
CA CYS A 67 4.66 -13.38 -0.07
C CYS A 67 4.94 -14.67 -0.82
N ARG A 68 4.23 -15.74 -0.45
CA ARG A 68 4.33 -17.04 -1.10
C ARG A 68 3.10 -17.90 -0.83
N SER A 69 2.88 -18.88 -1.68
CA SER A 69 1.81 -19.87 -1.52
C SER A 69 1.87 -20.53 -0.13
N GLY A 70 0.70 -20.70 0.49
CA GLY A 70 0.56 -21.31 1.82
C GLY A 70 0.56 -20.33 2.99
N LEU A 71 0.77 -19.03 2.73
CA LEU A 71 0.53 -17.99 3.74
C LEU A 71 -0.96 -17.69 3.90
N PRO A 72 -1.42 -17.32 5.11
CA PRO A 72 -2.82 -17.00 5.36
C PRO A 72 -3.37 -15.88 4.48
N SER A 73 -2.56 -14.89 4.14
CA SER A 73 -2.93 -13.72 3.34
C SER A 73 -2.75 -13.88 1.82
N TYR A 74 -2.16 -15.00 1.38
CA TYR A 74 -1.92 -15.28 -0.04
C TYR A 74 -3.24 -15.44 -0.81
N ASP A 75 -3.35 -14.75 -1.93
CA ASP A 75 -4.48 -14.79 -2.86
C ASP A 75 -4.12 -15.54 -4.16
N GLN A 76 -5.14 -15.90 -4.94
CA GLN A 76 -4.99 -16.56 -6.25
C GLN A 76 -4.21 -15.72 -7.26
N SER A 77 -4.15 -14.40 -7.06
CA SER A 77 -3.38 -13.48 -7.91
C SER A 77 -1.87 -13.45 -7.61
N GLU A 78 -1.37 -14.38 -6.79
CA GLU A 78 0.03 -14.44 -6.33
C GLU A 78 0.48 -13.23 -5.49
N VAL A 79 -0.51 -12.55 -4.89
CA VAL A 79 -0.33 -11.37 -4.04
C VAL A 79 -0.81 -11.70 -2.63
N CYS A 80 -0.16 -11.14 -1.61
CA CYS A 80 -0.62 -11.27 -0.24
C CYS A 80 -1.28 -9.96 0.19
N VAL A 81 -2.52 -10.06 0.65
CA VAL A 81 -3.31 -8.91 1.09
C VAL A 81 -3.73 -9.15 2.53
N ALA A 82 -3.46 -8.18 3.40
CA ALA A 82 -3.81 -8.27 4.80
C ALA A 82 -5.33 -8.49 4.92
N LYS A 83 -5.74 -9.59 5.56
CA LYS A 83 -7.14 -9.99 5.66
C LYS A 83 -7.88 -9.29 6.81
N GLU A 84 -7.13 -8.82 7.79
CA GLU A 84 -7.60 -8.16 8.99
C GLU A 84 -6.65 -7.03 9.39
N ASP A 85 -7.11 -6.14 10.27
CA ASP A 85 -6.23 -5.15 10.86
C ASP A 85 -5.29 -5.85 11.84
N ALA A 86 -3.98 -5.66 11.65
CA ALA A 86 -3.03 -6.12 12.65
C ALA A 86 -3.29 -5.34 13.94
N GLY A 87 -3.51 -6.07 15.03
CA GLY A 87 -3.53 -5.49 16.37
C GLY A 87 -2.24 -4.72 16.64
N GLN A 88 -2.24 -3.90 17.69
CA GLN A 88 -0.99 -3.28 18.15
C GLN A 88 0.08 -4.38 18.30
N ALA A 89 1.29 -4.14 17.81
CA ALA A 89 2.38 -5.10 17.90
C ALA A 89 2.61 -5.47 19.37
N VAL A 90 2.05 -6.59 19.83
CA VAL A 90 2.26 -7.08 21.19
C VAL A 90 3.51 -7.96 21.16
N LEU A 91 4.66 -7.43 21.58
CA LEU A 91 5.80 -8.23 22.02
C LEU A 91 5.61 -8.77 23.44
#